data_AF-A0A2G9PEZ3-F1
#
_entry.id   AF-A0A2G9PEZ3-F1
#
_cell.length_a   1.000
_cell.length_b   1.000
_cell.length_c   1.000
_cell.angle_alpha   90.00
_cell.angle_beta   90.00
_cell.angle_gamma   90.00
#
_symmetry.space_group_name_H-M   'P 1'
#
loop_
_entity.id
_entity.type
_entity.pdbx_description
1 polymer ?
#
loop_
_entity_poly.entity_id
_entity_poly.type
_entity_poly.pdbx_seq_one_letter_code
_entity_poly.pdbx_strand_id
1 'polypeptide(L)'
;QQKLNRYMHELMKIAETYNLVVYVTNQVMANPAQLFGDPTNAIGGNIVGHASTYRLYLRRAKQGSRVAKLIDSPNLPDGEAIYFVTNQGIKDKE
;
A
#
# COMPACT_ATOMS: atom_id res chain seq x y z
N GLN A 1 6.59 -3.39 -18.17
CA GLN A 1 5.60 -2.29 -18.01
C GLN A 1 4.24 -2.65 -18.62
N GLN A 2 4.11 -2.88 -19.94
CA GLN A 2 2.80 -3.18 -20.58
C GLN A 2 2.02 -4.36 -19.96
N LYS A 3 2.71 -5.47 -19.63
CA LYS A 3 2.08 -6.64 -18.98
C LYS A 3 1.44 -6.28 -17.63
N LEU A 4 2.13 -5.49 -16.82
CA LEU A 4 1.61 -5.04 -15.52
C LEU A 4 0.39 -4.13 -15.71
N ASN A 5 0.43 -3.23 -16.69
CA ASN A 5 -0.72 -2.36 -16.97
C ASN A 5 -1.97 -3.17 -17.34
N ARG A 6 -1.83 -4.15 -18.24
CA ARG A 6 -2.93 -5.05 -18.60
C ARG A 6 -3.51 -5.76 -17.39
N TYR A 7 -2.65 -6.29 -16.52
CA TYR A 7 -3.08 -7.00 -15.32
C TYR A 7 -3.84 -6.10 -14.33
N MET A 8 -3.36 -4.88 -14.09
CA MET A 8 -4.06 -3.92 -13.23
C MET A 8 -5.44 -3.53 -13.78
N HIS A 9 -5.55 -3.34 -15.10
CA HIS A 9 -6.84 -3.10 -15.74
C HIS A 9 -7.80 -4.29 -15.66
N GLU A 10 -7.31 -5.51 -15.78
CA GLU A 10 -8.13 -6.72 -15.60
C GLU A 10 -8.66 -6.83 -14.15
N LEU A 11 -7.81 -6.56 -13.15
CA LEU A 11 -8.23 -6.53 -11.75
C LEU A 11 -9.30 -5.47 -11.49
N MET A 12 -9.13 -4.26 -12.03
CA MET A 12 -10.11 -3.17 -11.92
C MET A 12 -11.44 -3.55 -12.56
N LYS A 13 -11.41 -4.14 -13.77
CA LYS A 13 -12.61 -4.62 -14.46
C LYS A 13 -13.37 -5.66 -13.62
N ILE A 14 -12.65 -6.62 -13.02
CA ILE A 14 -13.27 -7.65 -12.17
C ILE A 14 -13.88 -7.01 -10.91
N ALA A 15 -13.17 -6.09 -10.27
CA ALA A 15 -13.66 -5.37 -9.09
C ALA A 15 -14.98 -4.64 -9.38
N GLU A 16 -15.04 -3.90 -10.49
CA GLU A 16 -16.22 -3.13 -10.89
C GLU A 16 -17.38 -4.03 -11.34
N THR A 17 -17.09 -5.08 -12.11
CA THR A 17 -18.12 -5.99 -12.65
C THR A 17 -18.85 -6.73 -11.54
N TYR A 18 -18.11 -7.16 -10.51
CA TYR A 18 -18.63 -8.02 -9.45
C TYR A 18 -18.75 -7.33 -8.09
N ASN A 19 -18.51 -6.01 -8.03
CA ASN A 19 -18.49 -5.23 -6.80
C ASN A 19 -17.59 -5.84 -5.70
N LEU A 20 -16.36 -6.19 -6.08
CA LEU A 20 -15.38 -6.82 -5.21
C LEU A 20 -14.32 -5.83 -4.75
N VAL A 21 -13.79 -6.06 -3.55
CA VAL A 21 -12.58 -5.37 -3.09
C VAL A 21 -11.34 -6.16 -3.51
N VAL A 22 -10.43 -5.50 -4.22
CA VAL A 22 -9.14 -6.08 -4.63
C VAL A 22 -8.02 -5.47 -3.80
N TYR A 23 -7.30 -6.33 -3.07
CA TYR A 23 -6.10 -5.96 -2.34
C TYR A 23 -4.86 -6.49 -3.05
N VAL A 24 -3.83 -5.66 -3.17
CA VAL A 24 -2.55 -6.04 -3.77
C VAL A 24 -1.43 -5.71 -2.79
N THR A 25 -0.55 -6.67 -2.53
CA THR A 25 0.70 -6.44 -1.81
C THR A 25 1.79 -6.03 -2.79
N ASN A 26 2.58 -5.04 -2.43
CA ASN A 26 3.70 -4.60 -3.26
C ASN A 26 5.01 -4.63 -2.46
N GLN A 27 6.10 -4.92 -3.15
CA GLN A 27 7.44 -4.82 -2.59
C GLN A 27 7.98 -3.40 -2.73
N VAL A 28 9.04 -3.12 -2.00
CA VAL A 28 9.70 -1.82 -1.99
C VAL A 28 11.18 -1.97 -2.34
N MET A 29 11.77 -0.89 -2.84
CA MET A 29 13.18 -0.79 -3.15
C MET A 29 13.75 0.46 -2.46
N ALA A 30 14.96 0.34 -1.91
CA ALA A 30 15.68 1.48 -1.38
C ALA A 30 16.14 2.41 -2.52
N ASN A 31 15.99 3.71 -2.32
CA ASN A 31 16.52 4.78 -3.16
C ASN A 31 17.72 5.44 -2.46
N PRO A 32 18.97 5.05 -2.81
CA PRO A 32 20.17 5.57 -2.15
C PRO A 32 20.39 7.08 -2.37
N ALA A 33 19.76 7.67 -3.38
CA ALA A 33 19.87 9.11 -3.65
C ALA A 33 19.05 9.97 -2.67
N GLN A 34 18.17 9.36 -1.88
CA GLN A 34 17.38 10.06 -0.89
C GLN A 34 18.19 10.27 0.38
N LEU A 35 18.73 11.48 0.54
CA LEU A 35 19.58 11.86 1.67
C LEU A 35 18.78 12.12 2.97
N PHE A 36 17.48 12.42 2.86
CA PHE A 36 16.62 12.74 3.99
C PHE A 36 15.26 12.02 3.90
N GLY A 37 14.74 11.57 5.04
CA GLY A 37 13.46 10.86 5.13
C GLY A 37 13.58 9.35 4.85
N ASP A 38 12.44 8.71 4.63
CA ASP A 38 12.37 7.28 4.35
C ASP A 38 12.83 7.01 2.89
N PRO A 39 13.93 6.28 2.66
CA PRO A 39 14.46 6.04 1.32
C PRO A 39 13.67 4.96 0.56
N THR A 40 12.58 4.45 1.12
CA THR A 40 11.85 3.29 0.60
C THR A 40 10.80 3.70 -0.42
N ASN A 41 10.92 3.19 -1.65
CA ASN A 41 9.96 3.46 -2.72
C ASN A 41 9.21 2.18 -3.15
N ALA A 42 7.91 2.31 -3.39
CA ALA A 42 7.10 1.25 -3.96
C ALA A 42 7.53 0.94 -5.41
N ILE A 43 7.64 -0.35 -5.75
CA ILE A 43 8.01 -0.75 -7.11
C ILE A 43 6.80 -0.74 -8.07
N GLY A 44 7.05 -0.79 -9.37
CA GLY A 44 6.00 -0.80 -10.41
C GLY A 44 5.70 0.56 -11.04
N GLY A 45 6.32 1.63 -10.53
CA GLY A 45 6.30 2.97 -11.12
C GLY A 45 4.89 3.55 -11.28
N ASN A 46 4.73 4.44 -12.25
CA ASN A 46 3.48 5.18 -12.48
C ASN A 46 2.29 4.27 -12.82
N ILE A 47 2.53 3.07 -13.36
CA ILE A 47 1.45 2.11 -13.68
C ILE A 47 0.72 1.71 -12.40
N VAL A 48 1.46 1.23 -11.39
CA VAL A 48 0.87 0.84 -10.11
C VAL A 48 0.35 2.07 -9.37
N GLY A 49 1.09 3.18 -9.45
CA GLY A 49 0.70 4.45 -8.83
C GLY A 49 -0.67 4.95 -9.29
N HIS A 50 -0.92 5.00 -10.60
CA HIS A 50 -2.19 5.50 -11.14
C HIS A 50 -3.33 4.48 -11.12
N ALA A 51 -3.03 3.18 -11.24
CA ALA A 51 -4.08 2.16 -11.26
C ALA A 51 -4.61 1.82 -9.86
N SER A 52 -3.88 2.14 -8.79
CA SER A 52 -4.30 1.85 -7.41
C SER A 52 -5.12 3.00 -6.84
N THR A 53 -6.38 2.75 -6.48
CA THR A 53 -7.28 3.78 -5.92
C THR A 53 -6.85 4.25 -4.52
N TYR A 54 -6.35 3.34 -3.69
CA TYR A 54 -5.84 3.65 -2.35
C TYR A 54 -4.47 3.01 -2.19
N ARG A 55 -3.55 3.71 -1.53
CA ARG A 55 -2.21 3.17 -1.25
C ARG A 55 -1.87 3.32 0.22
N LEU A 56 -1.59 2.17 0.85
CA LEU A 56 -1.15 2.09 2.23
C LEU A 56 0.35 1.78 2.28
N TYR A 57 1.10 2.62 3.00
CA TYR A 57 2.48 2.36 3.35
C TYR A 57 2.55 1.75 4.76
N LEU A 58 2.93 0.48 4.82
CA LEU A 58 3.02 -0.29 6.06
C LEU A 58 4.46 -0.32 6.55
N ARG A 59 4.70 0.15 7.79
CA ARG A 59 6.03 0.17 8.39
C ARG A 59 6.04 -0.38 9.81
N ARG A 60 7.20 -0.91 10.21
CA ARG A 60 7.45 -1.30 11.60
C ARG A 60 7.62 -0.06 12.47
N ALA A 61 7.04 -0.10 13.67
CA ALA A 61 7.22 0.92 14.70
C ALA A 61 7.85 0.30 15.95
N LYS A 62 7.84 1.03 17.07
CA LYS A 62 8.46 0.61 18.33
C LYS A 62 7.59 -0.42 19.06
N GLN A 63 8.18 -1.22 19.96
CA GLN A 63 7.46 -2.11 20.87
C GLN A 63 6.47 -3.04 20.15
N GLY A 64 6.92 -3.73 19.10
CA GLY A 64 6.07 -4.70 18.37
C GLY A 64 5.00 -4.10 17.45
N SER A 65 4.64 -2.83 17.62
CA SER A 65 3.61 -2.15 16.81
C SER A 65 4.01 -1.97 15.33
N ARG A 66 3.00 -1.67 14.52
CA ARG A 66 3.07 -1.36 13.09
C ARG A 66 2.26 -0.11 12.82
N VAL A 67 2.60 0.61 11.75
CA VAL A 67 1.87 1.79 11.29
C VAL A 67 1.43 1.57 9.86
N ALA A 68 0.14 1.74 9.58
CA ALA A 68 -0.42 1.84 8.25
C ALA A 68 -0.67 3.31 7.94
N LYS A 69 0.10 3.87 7.00
CA LYS A 69 -0.07 5.24 6.53
C LYS A 69 -0.83 5.24 5.21
N LEU A 70 -1.92 5.98 5.13
CA LEU A 70 -2.57 6.30 3.86
C LEU A 70 -1.73 7.37 3.16
N ILE A 71 -1.12 6.99 2.03
CA ILE A 71 -0.25 7.87 1.24
C ILE A 71 -0.92 8.37 -0.04
N ASP A 72 -2.08 7.80 -0.38
CA ASP A 72 -2.85 8.18 -1.55
C ASP A 72 -4.31 7.73 -1.42
N SER A 73 -5.24 8.62 -1.74
CA SER A 73 -6.68 8.39 -1.74
C SER A 73 -7.37 9.47 -2.57
N PRO A 74 -8.48 9.17 -3.28
CA PRO A 74 -9.23 10.17 -4.02
C PRO A 74 -10.06 11.10 -3.12
N ASN A 75 -10.36 10.69 -1.88
CA ASN A 75 -11.39 11.33 -1.06
C ASN A 75 -11.08 11.38 0.45
N LEU A 76 -10.07 10.67 0.93
CA LEU A 76 -9.67 10.69 2.34
C LEU A 76 -8.42 11.54 2.53
N PRO A 77 -8.32 12.28 3.65
CA PRO A 77 -7.08 12.96 4.00
C PRO A 77 -5.99 11.95 4.38
N ASP A 78 -4.74 12.38 4.27
CA ASP A 78 -3.60 11.65 4.81
C ASP A 78 -3.82 11.28 6.28
N GLY A 79 -3.54 10.02 6.63
CA GLY A 79 -3.77 9.49 7.96
C GLY A 79 -2.87 8.31 8.27
N GLU A 80 -2.64 8.07 9.56
CA GLU A 80 -1.88 6.92 10.06
C GLU A 80 -2.69 6.17 11.10
N ALA A 81 -2.65 4.84 11.05
CA ALA A 81 -3.24 3.95 12.04
C ALA A 81 -2.16 3.03 12.63
N ILE A 82 -2.10 2.96 13.96
CA ILE A 82 -1.21 2.04 14.68
C ILE A 82 -1.94 0.71 14.88
N TYR A 83 -1.26 -0.40 14.64
CA TYR A 83 -1.81 -1.74 14.83
C TYR A 83 -0.75 -2.73 15.29
N PHE A 84 -1.19 -3.88 15.80
CA PHE A 84 -0.35 -4.98 16.25
C PHE A 84 -0.66 -6.23 15.44
N VAL A 85 0.38 -7.02 15.15
CA VAL A 85 0.23 -8.34 14.52
C VAL A 85 0.44 -9.38 15.60
N THR A 86 -0.65 -10.02 16.00
CA THR A 86 -0.69 -11.01 17.08
C THR A 86 -0.93 -12.42 16.50
N ASN A 87 -0.86 -13.44 17.34
CA ASN A 87 -1.25 -14.80 16.94
C ASN A 87 -2.73 -14.92 16.55
N GLN A 88 -3.56 -13.94 16.92
CA GLN A 88 -4.97 -13.85 16.56
C GLN A 88 -5.24 -12.92 15.36
N GLY A 89 -4.19 -12.46 14.67
CA GLY A 89 -4.28 -11.50 13.56
C GLY A 89 -4.06 -10.06 13.98
N ILE A 90 -4.66 -9.12 13.24
CA ILE A 90 -4.49 -7.67 13.42
C ILE A 90 -5.36 -7.17 14.59
N LYS A 91 -4.77 -6.40 15.51
CA LYS A 91 -5.44 -5.83 16.69
C LYS A 91 -5.03 -4.38 16.92
N ASP A 92 -5.88 -3.61 17.59
CA ASP A 92 -5.61 -2.20 17.97
C ASP A 92 -4.70 -2.09 19.20
N LYS A 93 -4.60 -3.16 19.99
CA LYS A 93 -3.78 -3.29 21.20
C LYS A 93 -3.09 -4.65 21.18
N GLU A 94 -1.96 -4.75 21.87
CA GLU A 94 -1.19 -6.00 22.01
C GLU A 94 -1.97 -7.12 22.70
#